data_AF-A0A920H0G7-F1
#
_entry.id   AF-A0A920H0G7-F1
#
_cell.length_a   1.000
_cell.length_b   1.000
_cell.length_c   1.000
_cell.angle_alpha   90.00
_cell.angle_beta   90.00
_cell.angle_gamma   90.00
#
_symmetry.space_group_name_H-M   'P 1'
#
loop_
_entity.id
_entity.type
_entity.pdbx_description
1 polymer ?
#
loop_
_entity_poly.entity_id
_entity_poly.type
_entity_poly.pdbx_seq_one_letter_code
_entity_poly.pdbx_strand_id
1 'polypeptide(L)'
;MDRIDPGVKIHFLPPVGSASVLGYIKEGFHESDLMYYLDAYHKNFFADKMLPYLRINGTEEYWRALDQNLSETMIGRMQPKEALDRTYKEWNEITERRGKAKQLKQYQEAVGYKN
;
A
#
# COMPACT_ATOMS: atom_id res chain seq x y z
N MET A 1 9.92 12.55 2.34
CA MET A 1 8.59 12.65 2.95
C MET A 1 7.91 11.31 2.74
N ASP A 2 7.84 10.51 3.80
CA ASP A 2 7.02 9.30 3.79
C ASP A 2 5.57 9.76 3.78
N ARG A 3 4.88 9.54 2.67
CA ARG A 3 3.49 9.97 2.51
C ARG A 3 2.65 9.16 3.50
N ILE A 4 1.76 9.83 4.22
CA ILE A 4 0.78 9.18 5.09
C ILE A 4 -0.10 8.27 4.23
N ASP A 5 0.03 6.95 4.42
CA ASP A 5 -0.76 5.91 3.76
C ASP A 5 -1.42 5.03 4.84
N PRO A 6 -2.67 5.28 5.25
CA PRO A 6 -3.34 4.51 6.30
C PRO A 6 -3.64 3.04 5.93
N GLY A 7 -2.98 2.46 4.90
CA GLY A 7 -2.93 1.02 4.66
C GLY A 7 -2.06 0.21 5.61
N VAL A 8 -1.30 0.85 6.51
CA VAL A 8 -0.41 0.19 7.48
C VAL A 8 -0.78 0.59 8.91
N LYS A 9 -0.76 -0.40 9.83
CA LYS A 9 -1.23 -0.25 11.22
C LYS A 9 -0.64 0.96 11.97
N ILE A 10 0.64 1.29 11.71
CA ILE A 10 1.35 2.38 12.38
C ILE A 10 0.76 3.78 12.12
N HIS A 11 -0.04 3.93 11.05
CA HIS A 11 -0.63 5.21 10.68
C HIS A 11 -1.99 5.46 11.36
N PHE A 12 -2.60 4.46 12.01
CA PHE A 12 -3.81 4.70 12.81
C PHE A 12 -3.47 5.28 14.20
N LEU A 13 -4.41 6.02 14.77
CA LEU A 13 -4.33 6.48 16.16
C LEU A 13 -4.46 5.29 17.14
N PRO A 14 -3.95 5.42 18.37
CA PRO A 14 -4.27 4.50 19.45
C PRO A 14 -5.79 4.36 19.64
N PRO A 15 -6.30 3.15 19.98
CA PRO A 15 -5.54 1.93 20.30
C PRO A 15 -5.15 1.08 19.08
N VAL A 16 -5.57 1.47 17.88
CA VAL A 16 -5.35 0.67 16.65
C VAL A 16 -3.90 0.73 16.21
N GLY A 17 -3.28 1.90 16.24
CA GLY A 17 -1.90 2.14 15.82
C GLY A 17 -1.11 3.00 16.79
N SER A 18 -0.02 3.59 16.29
CA SER A 18 0.92 4.39 17.08
C SER A 18 1.03 5.84 16.60
N ALA A 19 0.20 6.27 15.64
CA ALA A 19 0.24 7.63 15.15
C ALA A 19 -0.32 8.63 16.18
N SER A 20 0.02 9.91 16.02
CA SER A 20 -0.51 10.98 16.88
C SER A 20 -1.26 12.02 16.06
N VAL A 21 -2.29 12.62 16.64
CA VAL A 21 -3.06 13.71 16.03
C VAL A 21 -2.13 14.88 15.61
N LEU A 22 -1.18 15.23 16.47
CA LEU A 22 -0.20 16.28 16.19
C LEU A 22 0.67 15.97 14.96
N GLY A 23 1.03 14.71 14.76
CA GLY A 23 1.76 14.29 13.56
C GLY A 23 0.97 14.57 12.28
N TYR A 24 -0.32 14.30 12.29
CA TYR A 24 -1.20 14.55 11.15
C TYR A 24 -1.46 16.04 10.89
N ILE A 25 -1.67 16.83 11.94
CA ILE A 25 -1.84 18.29 11.81
C ILE A 25 -0.59 18.92 11.18
N LYS A 26 0.61 18.45 11.58
CA LYS A 26 1.88 18.93 11.00
C LYS A 26 2.00 18.64 9.50
N GLU A 27 1.42 17.53 9.04
CA GLU A 27 1.37 17.16 7.62
C GLU A 27 0.19 17.83 6.86
N GLY A 28 -0.55 18.74 7.52
CA GLY A 28 -1.57 19.58 6.90
C GLY A 28 -3.01 19.07 7.00
N PHE A 29 -3.26 18.04 7.80
CA PHE A 29 -4.63 17.54 8.01
C PHE A 29 -5.41 18.42 8.99
N HIS A 30 -6.68 18.63 8.73
CA HIS A 30 -7.59 19.27 9.68
C HIS A 30 -8.09 18.23 10.70
N GLU A 31 -8.10 18.58 11.98
CA GLU A 31 -8.40 17.64 13.08
C GLU A 31 -9.81 17.03 12.95
N SER A 32 -10.81 17.82 12.54
CA SER A 32 -12.18 17.33 12.34
C SER A 32 -12.24 16.22 11.29
N ASP A 33 -11.43 16.32 10.25
CA ASP A 33 -11.47 15.43 9.10
C ASP A 33 -10.64 14.17 9.36
N LEU A 34 -9.60 14.31 10.19
CA LEU A 34 -8.70 13.22 10.57
C LEU A 34 -9.45 12.02 11.15
N MET A 35 -10.39 12.27 12.06
CA MET A 35 -11.11 11.19 12.73
C MET A 35 -12.01 10.42 11.75
N TYR A 36 -12.74 11.13 10.89
CA TYR A 36 -13.56 10.51 9.86
C TYR A 36 -12.71 9.79 8.81
N TYR A 37 -11.59 10.39 8.41
CA TYR A 37 -10.65 9.82 7.46
C TYR A 37 -10.08 8.51 7.97
N LEU A 38 -9.51 8.49 9.18
CA LEU A 38 -8.90 7.28 9.75
C LEU A 38 -9.92 6.19 10.05
N ASP A 39 -11.11 6.54 10.54
CA ASP A 39 -12.20 5.58 10.78
C ASP A 39 -12.70 4.95 9.48
N ALA A 40 -12.94 5.75 8.44
CA ALA A 40 -13.36 5.24 7.12
C ALA A 40 -12.30 4.31 6.51
N TYR A 41 -11.03 4.70 6.58
CA TYR A 41 -9.92 3.87 6.11
C TYR A 41 -9.78 2.58 6.91
N HIS A 42 -9.92 2.63 8.24
CA HIS A 42 -9.89 1.43 9.07
C HIS A 42 -11.04 0.48 8.71
N LYS A 43 -12.29 0.98 8.68
CA LYS A 43 -13.46 0.18 8.33
C LYS A 43 -13.35 -0.43 6.94
N ASN A 44 -12.81 0.31 5.97
CA ASN A 44 -12.57 -0.20 4.63
C ASN A 44 -11.48 -1.28 4.64
N PHE A 45 -10.26 -0.95 5.09
CA PHE A 45 -9.11 -1.87 5.07
C PHE A 45 -9.31 -3.18 5.83
N PHE A 46 -10.16 -3.17 6.86
CA PHE A 46 -10.45 -4.33 7.69
C PHE A 46 -11.86 -4.90 7.47
N ALA A 47 -12.59 -4.47 6.43
CA ALA A 47 -13.85 -5.09 6.05
C ALA A 47 -13.62 -6.54 5.55
N ASP A 48 -14.57 -7.42 5.83
CA ASP A 48 -14.54 -8.83 5.40
C ASP A 48 -14.37 -9.01 3.89
N LYS A 49 -14.86 -8.04 3.10
CA LYS A 49 -14.80 -8.03 1.63
C LYS A 49 -13.94 -6.88 1.09
N MET A 50 -12.83 -6.61 1.75
CA MET A 50 -11.81 -5.67 1.28
C MET A 50 -10.97 -6.33 0.18
N LEU A 51 -10.69 -5.60 -0.91
CA LEU A 51 -9.65 -6.02 -1.87
C LEU A 51 -8.33 -6.14 -1.09
N PRO A 52 -7.65 -7.29 -1.06
CA PRO A 52 -6.42 -7.44 -0.30
C PRO A 52 -5.37 -6.50 -0.87
N TYR A 53 -5.16 -5.37 -0.19
CA TYR A 53 -4.06 -4.48 -0.51
C TYR A 53 -2.75 -5.22 -0.25
N LEU A 54 -1.71 -4.93 -1.03
CA LEU A 54 -0.37 -5.40 -0.73
C LEU A 54 0.06 -4.75 0.61
N ARG A 55 0.00 -5.51 1.70
CA ARG A 55 0.35 -5.03 3.06
C ARG A 55 1.84 -5.26 3.34
N ILE A 56 2.69 -4.80 2.42
CA ILE A 56 4.15 -4.95 2.47
C ILE A 56 4.84 -3.61 2.20
N ASN A 57 6.08 -3.46 2.68
CA ASN A 57 6.86 -2.26 2.35
C ASN A 57 7.19 -2.21 0.86
N GLY A 58 7.09 -1.02 0.26
CA GLY A 58 7.33 -0.78 -1.17
C GLY A 58 6.11 -1.02 -2.07
N THR A 59 4.92 -1.21 -1.50
CA THR A 59 3.67 -1.46 -2.24
C THR A 59 3.37 -0.43 -3.33
N GLU A 60 3.69 0.84 -3.08
CA GLU A 60 3.54 1.91 -4.05
C GLU A 60 4.37 1.69 -5.32
N GLU A 61 5.51 0.99 -5.22
CA GLU A 61 6.38 0.68 -6.37
C GLU A 61 5.73 -0.37 -7.26
N TYR A 62 5.05 -1.37 -6.68
CA TYR A 62 4.32 -2.39 -7.42
C TYR A 62 3.16 -1.77 -8.20
N TRP A 63 2.37 -0.91 -7.53
CA TRP A 63 1.26 -0.21 -8.17
C TRP A 63 1.73 0.73 -9.28
N ARG A 64 2.81 1.49 -9.04
CA ARG A 64 3.38 2.37 -10.07
C ARG A 64 3.87 1.62 -11.29
N ALA A 65 4.55 0.49 -11.10
CA ALA A 65 5.02 -0.36 -12.20
C ALA A 65 3.84 -0.82 -13.08
N LEU A 66 2.78 -1.34 -12.46
CA LEU A 66 1.58 -1.77 -13.18
C LEU A 66 0.90 -0.60 -13.90
N ASP A 67 0.65 0.51 -13.20
CA ASP A 67 -0.04 1.68 -13.74
C ASP A 67 0.69 2.30 -14.94
N GLN A 68 2.02 2.40 -14.86
CA GLN A 68 2.84 2.93 -15.93
C GLN A 68 2.79 2.02 -17.17
N ASN A 69 2.92 0.71 -16.99
CA ASN A 69 2.89 -0.24 -18.11
C ASN A 69 1.50 -0.30 -18.77
N LEU A 70 0.42 -0.24 -17.99
CA LEU A 70 -0.95 -0.15 -18.53
C LEU A 70 -1.16 1.17 -19.28
N SER A 71 -0.65 2.28 -18.76
CA SER A 71 -0.73 3.59 -19.42
C SER A 71 -0.07 3.58 -20.80
N GLU A 72 1.12 2.96 -20.92
CA GLU A 72 1.81 2.79 -22.21
C GLU A 72 1.00 1.96 -23.21
N THR A 73 0.24 0.96 -22.75
CA THR A 73 -0.72 0.23 -23.59
C THR A 73 -1.88 1.10 -24.04
N MET A 74 -2.45 1.92 -23.15
CA MET A 74 -3.59 2.78 -23.47
C MET A 74 -3.27 3.84 -24.53
N ILE A 75 -2.03 4.31 -24.59
CA ILE A 75 -1.56 5.23 -25.62
C ILE A 75 -0.96 4.54 -26.85
N GLY A 76 -1.08 3.21 -26.94
CA GLY A 76 -0.68 2.42 -28.10
C GLY A 76 0.83 2.22 -28.25
N ARG A 77 1.64 2.52 -27.23
CA ARG A 77 3.11 2.36 -27.26
C ARG A 77 3.59 0.97 -26.87
N MET A 78 2.74 0.17 -26.23
CA MET A 78 3.08 -1.17 -25.77
C MET A 78 1.92 -2.13 -25.96
N GLN A 79 2.18 -3.36 -26.40
CA GLN A 79 1.13 -4.38 -26.51
C GLN A 79 0.71 -4.89 -25.12
N PRO A 80 -0.56 -5.28 -24.92
CA PRO A 80 -1.05 -5.72 -23.61
C PRO A 80 -0.20 -6.84 -22.98
N LYS A 81 0.22 -7.83 -23.78
CA LYS A 81 1.06 -8.92 -23.29
C LYS A 81 2.43 -8.42 -22.80
N GLU A 82 3.06 -7.54 -23.58
CA GLU A 82 4.36 -6.96 -23.26
C GLU A 82 4.29 -6.13 -21.96
N ALA A 83 3.21 -5.38 -21.76
CA ALA A 83 2.99 -4.62 -20.53
C ALA A 83 2.89 -5.50 -19.27
N LEU A 84 2.21 -6.64 -19.38
CA LEU A 84 2.12 -7.60 -18.27
C LEU A 84 3.44 -8.33 -18.02
N ASP A 85 4.16 -8.73 -19.09
CA ASP A 85 5.48 -9.35 -18.98
C ASP A 85 6.49 -8.40 -18.32
N ARG A 86 6.44 -7.11 -18.67
CA ARG A 86 7.28 -6.06 -18.08
C ARG A 86 6.92 -5.80 -16.62
N THR A 87 5.63 -5.71 -16.30
CA THR A 87 5.16 -5.55 -14.92
C THR A 87 5.65 -6.69 -14.03
N TYR A 88 5.55 -7.93 -14.51
CA TYR A 88 6.09 -9.11 -13.81
C TYR A 88 7.59 -8.98 -13.52
N LYS A 89 8.38 -8.54 -14.51
CA LYS A 89 9.82 -8.34 -14.34
C LYS A 89 10.11 -7.29 -13.28
N GLU A 90 9.48 -6.11 -13.38
CA GLU A 90 9.68 -5.00 -12.44
C GLU A 90 9.26 -5.38 -11.00
N TRP A 91 8.18 -6.14 -10.84
CA TRP A 91 7.76 -6.64 -9.53
C TRP A 91 8.77 -7.60 -8.89
N ASN A 92 9.43 -8.46 -9.68
CA ASN A 92 10.50 -9.31 -9.18
C ASN A 92 11.70 -8.47 -8.73
N GLU A 93 12.10 -7.47 -9.53
CA GLU A 93 13.21 -6.56 -9.18
C GLU A 93 12.92 -5.76 -7.90
N ILE A 94 11.68 -5.28 -7.71
CA ILE A 94 11.26 -4.64 -6.46
C ILE A 94 11.37 -5.62 -5.28
N THR A 95 10.87 -6.85 -5.46
CA THR A 95 10.88 -7.90 -4.42
C THR A 95 12.32 -8.29 -4.02
N GLU A 96 13.21 -8.41 -4.99
CA GLU A 96 14.63 -8.71 -4.76
C GLU A 96 15.31 -7.60 -3.98
N ARG A 97 15.15 -6.34 -4.43
CA ARG A 97 15.76 -5.16 -3.77
C ARG A 97 15.23 -4.93 -2.37
N ARG A 98 13.93 -5.16 -2.13
CA ARG A 98 13.28 -4.97 -0.81
C ARG A 98 13.49 -6.17 0.12
N GLY A 99 13.76 -7.34 -0.44
CA GLY A 99 14.02 -8.58 0.28
C GLY A 99 12.76 -9.42 0.50
N LYS A 100 12.59 -10.44 -0.34
CA LYS A 100 11.45 -11.37 -0.35
C LYS A 100 11.06 -11.91 1.02
N ALA A 101 12.02 -12.38 1.81
CA ALA A 101 11.74 -12.95 3.13
C ALA A 101 11.15 -11.93 4.12
N LYS A 102 11.61 -10.67 4.05
CA LYS A 102 11.08 -9.59 4.88
C LYS A 102 9.64 -9.24 4.49
N GLN A 103 9.39 -9.09 3.19
CA GLN A 103 8.05 -8.81 2.67
C GLN A 103 7.07 -9.96 2.96
N LEU A 104 7.51 -11.21 2.84
CA LEU A 104 6.69 -12.38 3.18
C LEU A 104 6.29 -12.35 4.66
N LYS A 105 7.24 -12.11 5.56
CA LYS A 105 6.97 -11.98 7.00
C LYS A 105 5.97 -10.86 7.28
N GLN A 106 6.16 -9.67 6.67
CA GLN A 106 5.24 -8.54 6.80
C GLN A 106 3.82 -8.92 6.38
N TYR A 107 3.69 -9.58 5.23
CA TYR A 107 2.39 -9.99 4.71
C TYR A 107 1.71 -11.00 5.64
N GLN A 108 2.45 -12.03 6.08
CA GLN A 108 1.95 -13.04 7.01
C GLN A 108 1.46 -12.43 8.33
N GLU A 109 2.25 -11.52 8.91
CA GLU A 109 1.86 -10.78 10.13
C GLU A 109 0.62 -9.91 9.88
N ALA A 110 0.55 -9.23 8.72
CA ALA A 110 -0.55 -8.33 8.38
C ALA A 110 -1.88 -9.03 8.08
N VAL A 111 -1.85 -10.29 7.64
CA VAL A 111 -3.07 -11.10 7.40
C VAL A 111 -3.37 -12.05 8.56
N GLY A 112 -2.58 -12.02 9.63
CA GLY A 112 -2.75 -12.92 10.77
C GLY A 112 -2.54 -14.39 10.44
N TYR A 113 -1.66 -14.68 9.46
CA TYR A 113 -1.34 -16.04 9.05
C TYR A 113 -0.75 -16.84 10.22
N LYS A 114 -1.32 -18.00 10.52
CA LYS A 114 -0.82 -18.94 11.54
C LYS A 114 -0.34 -20.20 10.81
N ASN A 115 0.93 -20.56 11.04
CA ASN A 115 1.53 -21.81 10.58
C ASN A 115 0.91 -23.03 11.27
#